data_AF-A0A1D1ZP14-F1
#
_entry.id   AF-A0A1D1ZP14-F1
#
_cell.length_a   1.000
_cell.length_b   1.000
_cell.length_c   1.000
_cell.angle_alpha   90.00
_cell.angle_beta   90.00
_cell.angle_gamma   90.00
#
_symmetry.space_group_name_H-M   'P 1'
#
loop_
_entity.id
_entity.type
_entity.pdbx_description
1 polymer ?
#
loop_
_entity_poly.entity_id
_entity_poly.type
_entity_poly.pdbx_seq_one_letter_code
_entity_poly.pdbx_strand_id
1 'polypeptide(L)'
;MAESHPDTVRGGVWPTWPSLLRVSCDSRPMLRQLRGLAALYLLLGRSLSSIALELVRHIRQAGGVLKSLSLGGRLVYRGVEIKRWHGLVAAYLAYKAAQALQGIIKYLAQTGQRRTLRRRMRSASSYEEWQGLAREWDRLTGAKAKPCLTACEAAELRELSGKLREARLAGYLTALRFTLRMDLKRRSGYEAVQRLLDTGIQCITLPAEVEEYLSEAIQALQHIVGTPALVHRDKVSFFRELRHAYGRTALVLSGGGSFGFFHYGVIKVLLNAGILPRIVAGSSAGALGAGILASRPVAQLAALVNMFPGDLDMNLLSNNTTPHILRHLVVKGTAQDGSVFVERLKRLYGADLTFADAYAVSGRILNVSVCAADTREPPRVLNYLSAPSVLVWSAVACSSAF
;
A
#
# COMPACT_ATOMS: atom_id res chain seq x y z
N MET A 1 33.32 -17.93 -70.09
CA MET A 1 34.49 -17.60 -70.94
C MET A 1 35.41 -16.79 -70.06
N ALA A 2 36.39 -17.48 -69.46
CA ALA A 2 37.81 -17.45 -69.89
C ALA A 2 38.47 -16.19 -69.31
N GLU A 3 39.61 -16.19 -68.63
CA GLU A 3 40.75 -17.11 -68.53
C GLU A 3 41.66 -16.46 -67.45
N SER A 4 42.16 -17.20 -66.46
CA SER A 4 43.50 -17.83 -66.40
C SER A 4 44.52 -17.04 -65.54
N HIS A 5 45.00 -17.75 -64.50
CA HIS A 5 46.28 -17.56 -63.80
C HIS A 5 47.48 -17.75 -64.76
N PRO A 6 48.72 -17.37 -64.39
CA PRO A 6 49.67 -18.32 -63.74
C PRO A 6 50.67 -17.68 -62.73
N ASP A 7 51.00 -18.35 -61.62
CA ASP A 7 52.22 -19.17 -61.34
C ASP A 7 53.37 -18.34 -60.71
N THR A 8 54.07 -18.73 -59.64
CA THR A 8 54.80 -19.96 -59.29
C THR A 8 55.18 -19.86 -57.78
N VAL A 9 54.95 -20.82 -56.87
CA VAL A 9 55.49 -22.18 -56.61
C VAL A 9 56.87 -22.24 -55.90
N ARG A 10 56.85 -22.81 -54.67
CA ARG A 10 57.78 -23.75 -53.95
C ARG A 10 57.87 -23.34 -52.47
N GLY A 11 57.63 -24.15 -51.44
CA GLY A 11 57.38 -25.58 -51.27
C GLY A 11 57.85 -25.95 -49.86
N GLY A 12 57.08 -26.69 -49.05
CA GLY A 12 57.52 -27.08 -47.71
C GLY A 12 56.50 -27.70 -46.75
N VAL A 13 55.98 -28.88 -47.08
CA VAL A 13 55.67 -30.03 -46.18
C VAL A 13 54.68 -29.84 -45.01
N TRP A 14 53.51 -30.48 -45.13
CA TRP A 14 52.65 -30.88 -44.01
C TRP A 14 53.04 -32.29 -43.49
N PRO A 15 52.87 -32.55 -42.19
CA PRO A 15 52.06 -33.71 -41.82
C PRO A 15 51.12 -33.48 -40.62
N THR A 16 49.87 -33.93 -40.81
CA THR A 16 48.99 -34.65 -39.86
C THR A 16 48.90 -34.23 -38.39
N TRP A 17 47.68 -33.88 -37.99
CA TRP A 17 47.18 -33.97 -36.61
C TRP A 17 47.39 -35.37 -36.02
N PRO A 18 47.82 -35.46 -34.76
CA PRO A 18 46.90 -36.02 -33.77
C PRO A 18 46.89 -35.26 -32.42
N SER A 19 45.68 -35.15 -31.88
CA SER A 19 45.30 -35.19 -30.46
C SER A 19 46.42 -35.26 -29.41
N LEU A 20 46.50 -34.23 -28.54
CA LEU A 20 46.64 -34.35 -27.07
C LEU A 20 46.90 -32.96 -26.47
N LEU A 21 45.94 -32.43 -25.70
CA LEU A 21 46.14 -31.78 -24.39
C LEU A 21 44.79 -31.26 -23.89
N ARG A 22 44.04 -32.18 -23.26
CA ARG A 22 43.02 -31.83 -22.26
C ARG A 22 43.76 -31.17 -21.08
N VAL A 23 43.65 -29.85 -20.95
CA VAL A 23 44.02 -29.19 -19.68
C VAL A 23 42.82 -29.30 -18.74
N SER A 24 42.87 -30.33 -17.90
CA SER A 24 41.99 -30.50 -16.74
C SER A 24 42.24 -29.36 -15.76
N CYS A 25 41.32 -28.40 -15.67
CA CYS A 25 41.33 -27.37 -14.64
C CYS A 25 40.85 -28.01 -13.32
N ASP A 26 41.79 -28.59 -12.57
CA ASP A 26 41.48 -29.32 -11.36
C ASP A 26 41.27 -28.36 -10.17
N SER A 27 40.03 -27.92 -9.97
CA SER A 27 39.57 -27.11 -8.82
C SER A 27 39.39 -27.93 -7.53
N ARG A 28 39.79 -29.21 -7.53
CA ARG A 28 39.66 -30.16 -6.43
C ARG A 28 40.36 -29.78 -5.11
N PRO A 29 41.51 -29.07 -5.03
CA PRO A 29 42.15 -28.82 -3.74
C PRO A 29 41.42 -27.76 -2.89
N MET A 30 40.92 -26.69 -3.50
CA MET A 30 40.17 -25.63 -2.80
C MET A 30 38.76 -26.10 -2.39
N LEU A 31 38.11 -26.90 -3.26
CA LEU A 31 36.85 -27.57 -2.95
C LEU A 31 37.01 -28.65 -1.86
N ARG A 32 38.17 -29.32 -1.76
CA ARG A 32 38.46 -30.27 -0.67
C ARG A 32 38.65 -29.58 0.67
N GLN A 33 39.32 -28.43 0.73
CA GLN A 33 39.46 -27.67 1.97
C GLN A 33 38.13 -27.09 2.46
N LEU A 34 37.30 -26.57 1.56
CA LEU A 34 35.95 -26.10 1.88
C LEU A 34 35.00 -27.24 2.27
N ARG A 35 35.10 -28.40 1.62
CA ARG A 35 34.35 -29.62 2.02
C ARG A 35 34.83 -30.18 3.36
N GLY A 36 36.13 -30.13 3.64
CA GLY A 36 36.70 -30.57 4.93
C GLY A 36 36.23 -29.69 6.08
N LEU A 37 36.21 -28.37 5.91
CA LEU A 37 35.64 -27.44 6.89
C LEU A 37 34.12 -27.66 7.04
N ALA A 38 33.37 -27.75 5.94
CA ALA A 38 31.92 -27.99 6.00
C ALA A 38 31.57 -29.34 6.67
N ALA A 39 32.35 -30.39 6.42
CA ALA A 39 32.19 -31.70 7.06
C ALA A 39 32.56 -31.68 8.55
N LEU A 40 33.62 -30.97 8.94
CA LEU A 40 34.00 -30.77 10.34
C LEU A 40 32.93 -29.99 11.11
N TYR A 41 32.33 -28.96 10.49
CA TYR A 41 31.25 -28.19 11.09
C TYR A 41 29.91 -28.94 11.16
N LEU A 42 29.63 -29.84 10.21
CA LEU A 42 28.49 -30.76 10.26
C LEU A 42 28.67 -31.84 11.34
N LEU A 43 29.90 -32.36 11.53
CA LEU A 43 30.26 -33.30 12.60
C LEU A 43 30.14 -32.67 14.00
N LEU A 44 30.34 -31.36 14.12
CA LEU A 44 30.16 -30.59 15.35
C LEU A 44 28.70 -30.20 15.64
N GLY A 45 27.72 -30.74 14.90
CA GLY A 45 26.28 -30.52 15.14
C GLY A 45 25.80 -29.08 14.89
N ARG A 46 26.61 -28.25 14.22
CA ARG A 46 26.28 -26.85 13.97
C ARG A 46 25.36 -26.73 12.75
N SER A 47 24.21 -26.09 12.93
CA SER A 47 23.23 -25.91 11.85
C SER A 47 23.86 -25.23 10.61
N LEU A 48 23.43 -25.59 9.41
CA LEU A 48 23.88 -24.96 8.14
C LEU A 48 23.82 -23.43 8.17
N SER A 49 22.89 -22.87 8.97
CA SER A 49 22.74 -21.44 9.17
C SER A 49 23.93 -20.78 9.90
N SER A 50 24.56 -21.46 10.86
CA SER A 50 25.72 -20.91 11.59
C SER A 50 26.98 -20.90 10.73
N ILE A 51 27.17 -21.95 9.91
CA ILE A 51 28.31 -22.05 8.98
C ILE A 51 28.24 -20.92 7.94
N ALA A 52 27.06 -20.67 7.37
CA ALA A 52 26.86 -19.59 6.43
C ALA A 52 27.06 -18.20 7.08
N LEU A 53 26.63 -18.03 8.33
CA LEU A 53 26.82 -16.77 9.08
C LEU A 53 28.31 -16.48 9.33
N GLU A 54 29.08 -17.52 9.65
CA GLU A 54 30.50 -17.45 9.98
C GLU A 54 31.37 -17.16 8.75
N LEU A 55 31.02 -17.78 7.61
CA LEU A 55 31.61 -17.48 6.29
C LEU A 55 31.40 -16.02 5.90
N VAL A 56 30.20 -15.48 6.12
CA VAL A 56 29.91 -14.08 5.76
C VAL A 56 30.59 -13.10 6.73
N ARG A 57 30.77 -13.44 8.01
CA ARG A 57 31.59 -12.64 8.93
C ARG A 57 33.04 -12.52 8.46
N HIS A 58 33.64 -13.61 8.02
CA HIS A 58 35.03 -13.62 7.50
C HIS A 58 35.15 -12.78 6.23
N ILE A 59 34.17 -12.86 5.31
CA ILE A 59 34.15 -12.04 4.10
C ILE A 59 33.98 -10.55 4.43
N ARG A 60 33.18 -10.20 5.45
CA ARG A 60 32.97 -8.82 5.90
C ARG A 60 34.22 -8.22 6.56
N GLN A 61 34.96 -9.01 7.34
CA GLN A 61 36.24 -8.60 7.92
C GLN A 61 37.31 -8.39 6.85
N ALA A 62 37.39 -9.31 5.86
CA ALA A 62 38.28 -9.14 4.70
C ALA A 62 37.93 -7.88 3.88
N GLY A 63 36.63 -7.60 3.67
CA GLY A 63 36.17 -6.39 2.97
C GLY A 63 36.48 -5.08 3.70
N GLY A 64 36.56 -5.09 5.05
CA GLY A 64 36.99 -3.93 5.85
C GLY A 64 38.48 -3.59 5.67
N VAL A 65 39.33 -4.61 5.53
CA VAL A 65 40.77 -4.46 5.26
C VAL A 65 41.04 -3.98 3.83
N LEU A 66 40.15 -4.29 2.87
CA LEU A 66 40.26 -3.82 1.49
C LEU A 66 40.01 -2.32 1.30
N LYS A 67 39.33 -1.65 2.23
CA LYS A 67 39.13 -0.18 2.18
C LYS A 67 40.42 0.62 2.44
N SER A 68 41.47 0.02 2.99
CA SER A 68 42.72 0.70 3.35
C SER A 68 43.88 0.47 2.37
N LEU A 69 43.66 -0.15 1.21
CA LEU A 69 44.72 -0.49 0.24
C LEU A 69 44.69 0.44 -0.99
N SER A 70 45.81 1.15 -1.24
CA SER A 70 45.95 2.14 -2.32
C SER A 70 46.05 1.51 -3.73
N LEU A 71 45.60 2.29 -4.73
CA LEU A 71 45.32 1.89 -6.13
C LEU A 71 46.56 1.69 -7.05
N GLY A 72 47.79 1.74 -6.54
CA GLY A 72 49.00 1.87 -7.38
C GLY A 72 49.90 0.63 -7.50
N GLY A 73 49.41 -0.53 -7.97
CA GLY A 73 50.32 -1.68 -8.21
C GLY A 73 49.73 -2.82 -9.03
N ARG A 74 50.58 -3.54 -9.77
CA ARG A 74 50.25 -4.74 -10.56
C ARG A 74 50.52 -6.01 -9.75
N LEU A 75 49.68 -7.03 -9.88
CA LEU A 75 49.87 -8.35 -9.27
C LEU A 75 49.91 -9.40 -10.38
N VAL A 76 50.96 -10.20 -10.45
CA VAL A 76 51.08 -11.30 -11.44
C VAL A 76 50.70 -12.60 -10.74
N TYR A 77 49.65 -13.28 -11.22
CA TYR A 77 49.23 -14.58 -10.70
C TYR A 77 49.13 -15.58 -11.85
N ARG A 78 49.89 -16.69 -11.77
CA ARG A 78 49.96 -17.75 -12.80
C ARG A 78 50.14 -17.23 -14.23
N GLY A 79 51.06 -16.28 -14.43
CA GLY A 79 51.41 -15.77 -15.77
C GLY A 79 50.42 -14.78 -16.39
N VAL A 80 49.33 -14.42 -15.69
CA VAL A 80 48.38 -13.40 -16.14
C VAL A 80 48.54 -12.15 -15.27
N GLU A 81 48.75 -10.99 -15.91
CA GLU A 81 48.82 -9.70 -15.21
C GLU A 81 47.43 -9.28 -14.74
N ILE A 82 47.17 -9.38 -13.44
CA ILE A 82 45.91 -8.93 -12.83
C ILE A 82 46.15 -7.55 -12.21
N LYS A 83 45.59 -6.51 -12.82
CA LYS A 83 45.59 -5.18 -12.21
C LYS A 83 44.82 -5.23 -10.89
N ARG A 84 45.33 -4.64 -9.79
CA ARG A 84 44.74 -4.70 -8.43
C ARG A 84 43.26 -4.28 -8.36
N TRP A 85 42.78 -3.45 -9.29
CA TRP A 85 41.35 -3.09 -9.38
C TRP A 85 40.44 -4.28 -9.72
N HIS A 86 40.92 -5.30 -10.46
CA HIS A 86 40.14 -6.53 -10.68
C HIS A 86 39.94 -7.30 -9.36
N GLY A 87 40.94 -7.26 -8.45
CA GLY A 87 40.82 -7.82 -7.11
C GLY A 87 39.80 -7.07 -6.25
N LEU A 88 39.77 -5.73 -6.33
CA LEU A 88 38.76 -4.90 -5.66
C LEU A 88 37.35 -5.17 -6.20
N VAL A 89 37.18 -5.29 -7.52
CA VAL A 89 35.89 -5.63 -8.14
C VAL A 89 35.45 -7.04 -7.75
N ALA A 90 36.34 -8.04 -7.79
CA ALA A 90 36.04 -9.40 -7.36
C ALA A 90 35.66 -9.46 -5.87
N ALA A 91 36.35 -8.72 -5.00
CA ALA A 91 36.01 -8.63 -3.59
C ALA A 91 34.65 -7.94 -3.36
N TYR A 92 34.34 -6.88 -4.12
CA TYR A 92 33.04 -6.21 -4.08
C TYR A 92 31.91 -7.13 -4.55
N LEU A 93 32.11 -7.87 -5.64
CA LEU A 93 31.15 -8.85 -6.15
C LEU A 93 30.96 -10.00 -5.15
N ALA A 94 32.03 -10.50 -4.55
CA ALA A 94 31.96 -11.52 -3.50
C ALA A 94 31.20 -11.00 -2.26
N TYR A 95 31.42 -9.74 -1.86
CA TYR A 95 30.67 -9.09 -0.80
C TYR A 95 29.18 -8.96 -1.14
N LYS A 96 28.84 -8.54 -2.35
CA LYS A 96 27.44 -8.46 -2.83
C LYS A 96 26.78 -9.84 -2.92
N ALA A 97 27.50 -10.85 -3.39
CA ALA A 97 27.03 -12.23 -3.42
C ALA A 97 26.79 -12.79 -2.02
N ALA A 98 27.69 -12.50 -1.07
CA ALA A 98 27.53 -12.88 0.33
C ALA A 98 26.33 -12.18 0.98
N GLN A 99 26.10 -10.89 0.69
CA GLN A 99 24.89 -10.17 1.12
C GLN A 99 23.62 -10.77 0.53
N ALA A 100 23.61 -11.10 -0.76
CA ALA A 100 22.48 -11.73 -1.42
C ALA A 100 22.17 -13.11 -0.83
N LEU A 101 23.20 -13.93 -0.59
CA LEU A 101 23.07 -15.25 0.03
C LEU A 101 22.53 -15.14 1.46
N GLN A 102 22.99 -14.17 2.26
CA GLN A 102 22.40 -13.91 3.58
C GLN A 102 20.92 -13.53 3.49
N GLY A 103 20.55 -12.72 2.49
CA GLY A 103 19.15 -12.37 2.22
C GLY A 103 18.31 -13.61 1.90
N ILE A 104 18.81 -14.49 1.04
CA ILE A 104 18.16 -15.75 0.65
C ILE A 104 18.01 -16.69 1.86
N ILE A 105 19.07 -16.88 2.65
CA ILE A 105 19.03 -17.74 3.84
C ILE A 105 18.03 -17.20 4.87
N LYS A 106 18.03 -15.89 5.13
CA LYS A 106 17.03 -15.27 6.00
C LYS A 106 15.61 -15.45 5.46
N TYR A 107 15.41 -15.26 4.16
CA TYR A 107 14.12 -15.45 3.51
C TYR A 107 13.62 -16.90 3.63
N LEU A 108 14.49 -17.88 3.35
CA LEU A 108 14.18 -19.31 3.46
C LEU A 108 13.88 -19.71 4.91
N ALA A 109 14.69 -19.26 5.87
CA ALA A 109 14.44 -19.49 7.30
C ALA A 109 13.09 -18.91 7.76
N GLN A 110 12.71 -17.74 7.24
CA GLN A 110 11.43 -17.09 7.56
C GLN A 110 10.25 -17.62 6.73
N THR A 111 10.47 -18.47 5.73
CA THR A 111 9.39 -18.88 4.80
C THR A 111 8.31 -19.69 5.51
N GLY A 112 8.71 -20.56 6.45
CA GLY A 112 7.78 -21.33 7.28
C GLY A 112 6.90 -20.43 8.14
N GLN A 113 7.52 -19.54 8.94
CA GLN A 113 6.82 -18.58 9.79
C GLN A 113 5.89 -17.65 9.00
N ARG A 114 6.34 -17.14 7.85
CA ARG A 114 5.51 -16.33 6.94
C ARG A 114 4.28 -17.12 6.47
N ARG A 115 4.45 -18.38 6.03
CA ARG A 115 3.29 -19.20 5.60
C ARG A 115 2.29 -19.38 6.74
N THR A 116 2.75 -19.64 7.96
CA THR A 116 1.90 -19.80 9.14
C THR A 116 1.16 -18.51 9.48
N LEU A 117 1.84 -17.37 9.57
CA LEU A 117 1.21 -16.08 9.86
C LEU A 117 0.20 -15.68 8.79
N ARG A 118 0.51 -15.88 7.51
CA ARG A 118 -0.43 -15.57 6.43
C ARG A 118 -1.69 -16.43 6.51
N ARG A 119 -1.58 -17.69 6.95
CA ARG A 119 -2.74 -18.56 7.19
C ARG A 119 -3.57 -18.05 8.36
N ARG A 120 -2.92 -17.73 9.50
CA ARG A 120 -3.59 -17.17 10.69
C ARG A 120 -4.28 -15.85 10.41
N MET A 121 -3.65 -14.95 9.64
CA MET A 121 -4.26 -13.69 9.21
C MET A 121 -5.50 -13.93 8.35
N ARG A 122 -5.49 -14.93 7.46
CA ARG A 122 -6.67 -15.27 6.64
C ARG A 122 -7.81 -15.89 7.45
N SER A 123 -7.49 -16.59 8.54
CA SER A 123 -8.48 -17.21 9.43
C SER A 123 -8.87 -16.32 10.61
N ALA A 124 -8.34 -15.10 10.71
CA ALA A 124 -8.62 -14.20 11.82
C ALA A 124 -10.10 -13.81 11.82
N SER A 125 -10.70 -13.87 13.01
CA SER A 125 -12.14 -13.64 13.19
C SER A 125 -12.47 -12.19 13.56
N SER A 126 -11.47 -11.44 14.02
CA SER A 126 -11.58 -10.04 14.44
C SER A 126 -10.48 -9.18 13.82
N TYR A 127 -10.73 -7.87 13.73
CA TYR A 127 -9.73 -6.93 13.25
C TYR A 127 -8.55 -6.83 14.21
N GLU A 128 -8.79 -6.93 15.52
CA GLU A 128 -7.78 -6.86 16.57
C GLU A 128 -6.80 -8.04 16.48
N GLU A 129 -7.34 -9.26 16.29
CA GLU A 129 -6.54 -10.47 16.06
C GLU A 129 -5.72 -10.31 14.76
N TRP A 130 -6.38 -9.90 13.68
CA TRP A 130 -5.72 -9.68 12.40
C TRP A 130 -4.60 -8.62 12.51
N GLN A 131 -4.85 -7.53 13.23
CA GLN A 131 -3.91 -6.44 13.45
C GLN A 131 -2.69 -6.90 14.24
N GLY A 132 -2.88 -7.70 15.30
CA GLY A 132 -1.79 -8.28 16.07
C GLY A 132 -0.87 -9.14 15.20
N LEU A 133 -1.46 -10.00 14.35
CA LEU A 133 -0.73 -10.86 13.42
C LEU A 133 0.00 -10.08 12.32
N ALA A 134 -0.64 -9.02 11.79
CA ALA A 134 -0.02 -8.14 10.80
C ALA A 134 1.18 -7.37 11.38
N ARG A 135 1.12 -6.93 12.65
CA ARG A 135 2.26 -6.32 13.34
C ARG A 135 3.43 -7.31 13.50
N GLU A 136 3.14 -8.58 13.79
CA GLU A 136 4.15 -9.63 13.84
C GLU A 136 4.76 -9.89 12.45
N TRP A 137 3.93 -9.91 11.42
CA TRP A 137 4.37 -9.98 10.03
C TRP A 137 5.31 -8.83 9.64
N ASP A 138 4.98 -7.60 10.03
CA ASP A 138 5.80 -6.42 9.79
C ASP A 138 7.17 -6.53 10.49
N ARG A 139 7.21 -7.03 11.73
CA ARG A 139 8.46 -7.28 12.47
C ARG A 139 9.33 -8.33 11.79
N LEU A 140 8.73 -9.42 11.30
CA LEU A 140 9.47 -10.49 10.63
C LEU A 140 9.99 -10.09 9.25
N THR A 141 9.21 -9.33 8.49
CA THR A 141 9.58 -8.88 7.15
C THR A 141 10.49 -7.64 7.15
N GLY A 142 10.55 -6.93 8.28
CA GLY A 142 11.21 -5.63 8.36
C GLY A 142 10.50 -4.57 7.51
N ALA A 143 9.19 -4.72 7.27
CA ALA A 143 8.41 -3.83 6.43
C ALA A 143 8.50 -2.36 6.88
N LYS A 144 8.43 -2.10 8.20
CA LYS A 144 8.58 -0.76 8.79
C LYS A 144 9.94 -0.10 8.47
N ALA A 145 10.98 -0.89 8.21
CA ALA A 145 12.32 -0.42 7.89
C ALA A 145 12.52 -0.19 6.38
N LYS A 146 11.53 -0.52 5.54
CA LYS A 146 11.62 -0.22 4.12
C LYS A 146 11.38 1.28 3.90
N PRO A 147 12.29 1.96 3.18
CA PRO A 147 12.11 3.37 2.86
C PRO A 147 10.90 3.50 1.94
N CYS A 148 9.83 4.07 2.48
CA CYS A 148 8.61 4.47 1.78
C CYS A 148 8.56 6.00 1.59
N LEU A 149 9.39 6.70 2.35
CA LEU A 149 9.73 8.10 2.17
C LEU A 149 11.09 8.22 1.51
N THR A 150 11.24 9.22 0.65
CA THR A 150 12.55 9.69 0.21
C THR A 150 13.32 10.30 1.39
N ALA A 151 14.65 10.34 1.29
CA ALA A 151 15.49 10.95 2.32
C ALA A 151 15.12 12.43 2.57
N CYS A 152 14.71 13.15 1.52
CA CYS A 152 14.25 14.53 1.60
C CYS A 152 12.94 14.64 2.40
N GLU A 153 11.91 13.87 2.03
CA GLU A 153 10.61 13.88 2.73
C GLU A 153 10.76 13.49 4.20
N ALA A 154 11.60 12.51 4.51
CA ALA A 154 11.88 12.10 5.89
C ALA A 154 12.59 13.21 6.68
N ALA A 155 13.53 13.94 6.05
CA ALA A 155 14.20 15.08 6.69
C ALA A 155 13.22 16.24 6.96
N GLU A 156 12.38 16.57 5.97
CA GLU A 156 11.35 17.61 6.11
C GLU A 156 10.37 17.30 7.25
N LEU A 157 9.88 16.05 7.35
CA LEU A 157 8.96 15.65 8.42
C LEU A 157 9.60 15.75 9.82
N ARG A 158 10.89 15.38 9.94
CA ARG A 158 11.63 15.51 11.20
C ARG A 158 11.85 16.97 11.58
N GLU A 159 12.23 17.81 10.62
CA GLU A 159 12.40 19.25 10.86
C GLU A 159 11.10 19.89 11.32
N LEU A 160 9.99 19.57 10.64
CA LEU A 160 8.67 20.09 10.98
C LEU A 160 8.19 19.62 12.35
N SER A 161 8.35 18.32 12.65
CA SER A 161 8.05 17.77 13.98
C SER A 161 8.88 18.45 15.07
N GLY A 162 10.17 18.70 14.82
CA GLY A 162 11.06 19.45 15.71
C GLY A 162 10.55 20.86 16.00
N LYS A 163 10.17 21.62 14.96
CA LYS A 163 9.62 22.98 15.10
C LYS A 163 8.32 23.00 15.91
N LEU A 164 7.40 22.07 15.64
CA LEU A 164 6.14 21.96 16.38
C LEU A 164 6.39 21.64 17.86
N ARG A 165 7.30 20.69 18.12
CA ARG A 165 7.68 20.29 19.48
C ARG A 165 8.31 21.44 20.25
N GLU A 166 9.28 22.13 19.65
CA GLU A 166 9.95 23.28 20.27
C GLU A 166 8.95 24.39 20.59
N ALA A 167 8.12 24.78 19.63
CA ALA A 167 7.10 25.82 19.84
C ALA A 167 6.08 25.45 20.92
N ARG A 168 5.68 24.16 21.00
CA ARG A 168 4.77 23.67 22.05
C ARG A 168 5.43 23.66 23.42
N LEU A 169 6.66 23.15 23.54
CA LEU A 169 7.36 23.07 24.83
C LEU A 169 7.74 24.46 25.37
N ALA A 170 8.09 25.40 24.49
CA ALA A 170 8.36 26.78 24.85
C ALA A 170 7.09 27.61 25.11
N GLY A 171 5.90 27.08 24.80
CA GLY A 171 4.63 27.80 24.96
C GLY A 171 4.40 28.93 23.95
N TYR A 172 5.14 28.96 22.83
CA TYR A 172 5.02 29.98 21.80
C TYR A 172 3.79 29.74 20.91
N LEU A 173 2.61 30.12 21.42
CA LEU A 173 1.32 29.88 20.77
C LEU A 173 1.22 30.49 19.36
N THR A 174 1.79 31.67 19.14
CA THR A 174 1.78 32.33 17.83
C THR A 174 2.60 31.54 16.80
N ALA A 175 3.81 31.10 17.19
CA ALA A 175 4.65 30.27 16.35
C ALA A 175 3.96 28.94 16.05
N LEU A 176 3.40 28.28 17.07
CA LEU A 176 2.69 27.01 16.91
C LEU A 176 1.51 27.12 15.94
N ARG A 177 0.67 28.16 16.08
CA ARG A 177 -0.45 28.43 15.17
C ARG A 177 0.01 28.75 13.76
N PHE A 178 1.12 29.47 13.62
CA PHE A 178 1.69 29.80 12.31
C PHE A 178 2.21 28.55 11.60
N THR A 179 3.03 27.73 12.27
CA THR A 179 3.55 26.47 11.73
C THR A 179 2.42 25.52 11.33
N LEU A 180 1.40 25.35 12.17
CA LEU A 180 0.24 24.52 11.81
C LEU A 180 -0.52 25.03 10.59
N ARG A 181 -0.65 26.36 10.41
CA ARG A 181 -1.33 26.93 9.22
C ARG A 181 -0.55 26.71 7.94
N MET A 182 0.78 26.84 7.99
CA MET A 182 1.63 26.75 6.81
C MET A 182 1.91 25.31 6.39
N ASP A 183 2.09 24.41 7.36
CA ASP A 183 2.74 23.13 7.13
C ASP A 183 1.89 21.90 7.49
N LEU A 184 0.56 22.01 7.57
CA LEU A 184 -0.30 20.83 7.70
C LEU A 184 -0.33 20.03 6.39
N LYS A 185 0.77 19.31 6.12
CA LYS A 185 0.99 18.49 4.93
C LYS A 185 0.14 17.22 5.00
N ARG A 186 -1.13 17.32 4.60
CA ARG A 186 -2.00 16.15 4.39
C ARG A 186 -1.41 15.16 3.37
N ARG A 187 -0.73 15.71 2.36
CA ARG A 187 -0.24 15.00 1.18
C ARG A 187 0.95 14.07 1.48
N SER A 188 1.90 14.48 2.33
CA SER A 188 3.09 13.68 2.65
C SER A 188 2.76 12.41 3.43
N GLY A 189 1.83 12.49 4.40
CA GLY A 189 1.33 11.32 5.11
C GLY A 189 0.54 10.37 4.21
N TYR A 190 -0.34 10.89 3.36
CA TYR A 190 -1.12 10.09 2.42
C TYR A 190 -0.24 9.39 1.37
N GLU A 191 0.71 10.10 0.75
CA GLU A 191 1.59 9.51 -0.26
C GLU A 191 2.51 8.43 0.34
N ALA A 192 3.01 8.62 1.55
CA ALA A 192 3.79 7.60 2.25
C ALA A 192 2.97 6.32 2.49
N VAL A 193 1.72 6.48 2.94
CA VAL A 193 0.79 5.37 3.15
C VAL A 193 0.42 4.71 1.83
N GLN A 194 0.15 5.49 0.78
CA GLN A 194 -0.18 4.96 -0.54
C GLN A 194 0.98 4.15 -1.12
N ARG A 195 2.22 4.67 -1.06
CA ARG A 195 3.42 3.94 -1.48
C ARG A 195 3.62 2.65 -0.68
N LEU A 196 3.30 2.65 0.63
CA LEU A 196 3.31 1.43 1.44
C LEU A 196 2.26 0.42 0.95
N LEU A 197 1.03 0.86 0.67
CA LEU A 197 -0.03 -0.01 0.17
C LEU A 197 0.30 -0.56 -1.23
N ASP A 198 0.84 0.27 -2.12
CA ASP A 198 1.21 -0.09 -3.50
C ASP A 198 2.34 -1.12 -3.55
N THR A 199 3.19 -1.18 -2.50
CA THR A 199 4.22 -2.23 -2.40
C THR A 199 3.65 -3.62 -2.09
N GLY A 200 2.33 -3.76 -1.94
CA GLY A 200 1.66 -5.04 -1.66
C GLY A 200 1.98 -5.59 -0.27
N ILE A 201 2.56 -4.77 0.59
CA ILE A 201 2.90 -5.14 1.96
C ILE A 201 1.62 -4.98 2.78
N GLN A 202 1.26 -6.02 3.52
CA GLN A 202 0.19 -6.01 4.54
C GLN A 202 0.65 -5.22 5.79
N CYS A 203 1.22 -4.03 5.57
CA CYS A 203 1.84 -3.21 6.59
C CYS A 203 0.77 -2.36 7.26
N ILE A 204 0.57 -2.57 8.56
CA ILE A 204 -0.22 -1.64 9.39
C ILE A 204 0.68 -0.52 9.90
N THR A 205 1.99 -0.76 9.98
CA THR A 205 2.91 0.18 10.59
C THR A 205 3.25 1.35 9.66
N LEU A 206 2.93 2.55 10.13
CA LEU A 206 3.36 3.81 9.53
C LEU A 206 4.88 3.98 9.69
N PRO A 207 5.53 4.74 8.81
CA PRO A 207 6.94 5.12 8.97
C PRO A 207 7.10 5.93 10.26
N ALA A 208 8.22 5.76 10.96
CA ALA A 208 8.43 6.39 12.26
C ALA A 208 8.34 7.93 12.17
N GLU A 209 8.81 8.52 11.07
CA GLU A 209 8.78 9.95 10.83
C GLU A 209 7.35 10.48 10.65
N VAL A 210 6.48 9.72 9.97
CA VAL A 210 5.06 10.08 9.81
C VAL A 210 4.33 9.94 11.13
N GLU A 211 4.58 8.85 11.86
CA GLU A 211 4.00 8.59 13.18
C GLU A 211 4.36 9.68 14.19
N GLU A 212 5.64 10.09 14.22
CA GLU A 212 6.13 11.15 15.09
C GLU A 212 5.51 12.51 14.73
N TYR A 213 5.48 12.88 13.45
CA TYR A 213 4.86 14.12 13.00
C TYR A 213 3.36 14.18 13.33
N LEU A 214 2.60 13.11 13.04
CA LEU A 214 1.17 13.06 13.33
C LEU A 214 0.90 13.16 14.84
N SER A 215 1.69 12.46 15.65
CA SER A 215 1.59 12.52 17.12
C SER A 215 1.85 13.94 17.64
N GLU A 216 2.90 14.59 17.15
CA GLU A 216 3.25 15.95 17.54
C GLU A 216 2.20 16.97 17.08
N ALA A 217 1.68 16.84 15.85
CA ALA A 217 0.60 17.68 15.35
C ALA A 217 -0.68 17.53 16.20
N ILE A 218 -1.06 16.32 16.58
CA ILE A 218 -2.21 16.07 17.48
C ILE A 218 -1.97 16.73 18.84
N GLN A 219 -0.80 16.56 19.43
CA GLN A 219 -0.44 17.17 20.72
C GLN A 219 -0.44 18.71 20.64
N ALA A 220 0.06 19.29 19.56
CA ALA A 220 0.04 20.73 19.31
C ALA A 220 -1.40 21.26 19.23
N LEU A 221 -2.29 20.56 18.52
CA LEU A 221 -3.70 20.93 18.45
C LEU A 221 -4.38 20.83 19.83
N GLN A 222 -4.13 19.75 20.57
CA GLN A 222 -4.65 19.57 21.94
C GLN A 222 -4.14 20.66 22.89
N HIS A 223 -2.87 21.07 22.76
CA HIS A 223 -2.30 22.17 23.54
C HIS A 223 -3.02 23.51 23.26
N ILE A 224 -3.34 23.80 22.00
CA ILE A 224 -4.12 24.99 21.63
C ILE A 224 -5.56 24.94 22.17
N VAL A 225 -6.17 23.74 22.22
CA VAL A 225 -7.50 23.59 22.84
C VAL A 225 -7.42 23.84 24.35
N GLY A 226 -6.44 23.25 25.03
CA GLY A 226 -6.30 23.31 26.49
C GLY A 226 -5.78 24.63 27.06
N THR A 227 -5.09 25.46 26.27
CA THR A 227 -4.49 26.69 26.79
C THR A 227 -5.53 27.74 27.16
N PRO A 228 -5.51 28.33 28.37
CA PRO A 228 -6.42 29.41 28.74
C PRO A 228 -6.02 30.76 28.11
N ALA A 229 -4.81 30.88 27.56
CA ALA A 229 -4.27 32.12 27.00
C ALA A 229 -4.98 32.60 25.71
N LEU A 230 -5.80 31.74 25.08
CA LEU A 230 -6.56 32.09 23.88
C LEU A 230 -8.06 32.13 24.20
N VAL A 231 -8.71 33.20 23.74
CA VAL A 231 -10.17 33.35 23.83
C VAL A 231 -10.84 32.26 22.98
N HIS A 232 -11.98 31.74 23.45
CA HIS A 232 -12.72 30.69 22.74
C HIS A 232 -13.03 31.05 21.27
N ARG A 233 -13.37 32.31 20.98
CA ARG A 233 -13.63 32.79 19.61
C ARG A 233 -12.42 32.60 18.70
N ASP A 234 -11.22 32.92 19.17
CA ASP A 234 -9.99 32.80 18.39
C ASP A 234 -9.61 31.35 18.13
N LYS A 235 -9.84 30.47 19.12
CA LYS A 235 -9.70 29.03 18.94
C LYS A 235 -10.62 28.54 17.84
N VAL A 236 -11.91 28.90 17.88
CA VAL A 236 -12.90 28.50 16.87
C VAL A 236 -12.51 28.99 15.48
N SER A 237 -12.07 30.25 15.34
CA SER A 237 -11.60 30.78 14.04
C SER A 237 -10.40 29.99 13.53
N PHE A 238 -9.40 29.78 14.39
CA PHE A 238 -8.20 29.01 14.06
C PHE A 238 -8.53 27.60 13.58
N PHE A 239 -9.37 26.85 14.30
CA PHE A 239 -9.73 25.48 13.90
C PHE A 239 -10.59 25.45 12.64
N ARG A 240 -11.43 26.46 12.39
CA ARG A 240 -12.17 26.57 11.13
C ARG A 240 -11.21 26.78 9.96
N GLU A 241 -10.33 27.76 10.05
CA GLU A 241 -9.27 28.03 9.06
C GLU A 241 -8.43 26.78 8.80
N LEU A 242 -7.97 26.12 9.87
CA LEU A 242 -7.15 24.93 9.77
C LEU A 242 -7.89 23.78 9.09
N ARG A 243 -9.17 23.59 9.39
CA ARG A 243 -10.03 22.60 8.73
C ARG A 243 -10.24 22.94 7.25
N HIS A 244 -10.29 24.21 6.88
CA HIS A 244 -10.37 24.62 5.47
C HIS A 244 -9.05 24.33 4.74
N ALA A 245 -7.90 24.66 5.33
CA ALA A 245 -6.58 24.43 4.75
C ALA A 245 -6.23 22.94 4.66
N TYR A 246 -6.47 22.16 5.73
CA TYR A 246 -6.21 20.72 5.75
C TYR A 246 -7.23 19.91 4.94
N GLY A 247 -8.42 20.48 4.73
CA GLY A 247 -9.53 19.85 4.04
C GLY A 247 -10.27 18.82 4.89
N ARG A 248 -11.16 18.06 4.24
CA ARG A 248 -12.04 17.06 4.89
C ARG A 248 -11.85 15.68 4.27
N THR A 249 -12.00 14.63 5.06
CA THR A 249 -12.00 13.26 4.53
C THR A 249 -13.38 12.94 3.98
N ALA A 250 -13.42 12.25 2.84
CA ALA A 250 -14.64 11.77 2.22
C ALA A 250 -14.51 10.27 1.92
N LEU A 251 -15.60 9.54 2.08
CA LEU A 251 -15.73 8.17 1.60
C LEU A 251 -16.36 8.22 0.20
N VAL A 252 -15.63 7.74 -0.81
CA VAL A 252 -16.11 7.72 -2.20
C VAL A 252 -16.34 6.28 -2.63
N LEU A 253 -17.60 5.94 -2.87
CA LEU A 253 -18.05 4.60 -3.25
C LEU A 253 -18.32 4.58 -4.76
N SER A 254 -17.38 4.01 -5.52
CA SER A 254 -17.52 3.91 -6.97
C SER A 254 -18.60 2.91 -7.37
N GLY A 255 -19.24 3.14 -8.52
CA GLY A 255 -20.09 2.14 -9.17
C GLY A 255 -19.29 0.90 -9.61
N GLY A 256 -19.98 -0.22 -9.84
CA GLY A 256 -19.35 -1.48 -10.25
C GLY A 256 -20.28 -2.69 -10.34
N GLY A 257 -21.59 -2.48 -10.53
CA GLY A 257 -22.59 -3.56 -10.57
C GLY A 257 -22.56 -4.42 -9.30
N SER A 258 -22.51 -5.75 -9.46
CA SER A 258 -22.46 -6.73 -8.37
C SER A 258 -21.23 -6.59 -7.46
N PHE A 259 -20.14 -5.97 -7.91
CA PHE A 259 -18.98 -5.70 -7.04
C PHE A 259 -19.23 -4.55 -6.06
N GLY A 260 -20.32 -3.79 -6.23
CA GLY A 260 -20.72 -2.74 -5.30
C GLY A 260 -20.98 -3.25 -3.88
N PHE A 261 -21.25 -4.55 -3.70
CA PHE A 261 -21.46 -5.14 -2.38
C PHE A 261 -20.21 -5.11 -1.49
N PHE A 262 -19.01 -5.05 -2.06
CA PHE A 262 -17.79 -4.90 -1.27
C PHE A 262 -17.74 -3.59 -0.47
N HIS A 263 -18.43 -2.55 -0.95
CA HIS A 263 -18.54 -1.28 -0.23
C HIS A 263 -19.19 -1.44 1.14
N TYR A 264 -20.13 -2.37 1.32
CA TYR A 264 -20.76 -2.63 2.61
C TYR A 264 -19.78 -3.15 3.65
N GLY A 265 -18.83 -4.01 3.25
CA GLY A 265 -17.76 -4.47 4.12
C GLY A 265 -16.89 -3.31 4.60
N VAL A 266 -16.52 -2.41 3.68
CA VAL A 266 -15.74 -1.20 4.02
C VAL A 266 -16.53 -0.30 4.96
N ILE A 267 -17.80 -0.05 4.68
CA ILE A 267 -18.70 0.75 5.52
C ILE A 267 -18.80 0.14 6.92
N LYS A 268 -18.97 -1.18 7.03
CA LYS A 268 -19.03 -1.91 8.30
C LYS A 268 -17.80 -1.70 9.14
N VAL A 269 -16.63 -1.87 8.56
CA VAL A 269 -15.36 -1.68 9.27
C VAL A 269 -15.21 -0.22 9.73
N LEU A 270 -15.47 0.75 8.85
CA LEU A 270 -15.36 2.17 9.19
C LEU A 270 -16.37 2.61 10.26
N LEU A 271 -17.58 2.07 10.22
CA LEU A 271 -18.63 2.34 11.19
C LEU A 271 -18.30 1.72 12.55
N ASN A 272 -17.88 0.45 12.58
CA ASN A 272 -17.49 -0.24 13.82
C ASN A 272 -16.27 0.40 14.48
N ALA A 273 -15.33 0.90 13.69
CA ALA A 273 -14.18 1.65 14.19
C ALA A 273 -14.51 3.09 14.59
N GLY A 274 -15.73 3.58 14.35
CA GLY A 274 -16.13 4.96 14.68
C GLY A 274 -15.45 6.04 13.85
N ILE A 275 -14.85 5.69 12.70
CA ILE A 275 -14.07 6.59 11.84
C ILE A 275 -14.73 6.87 10.49
N LEU A 276 -16.03 6.57 10.36
CA LEU A 276 -16.77 6.81 9.12
C LEU A 276 -16.79 8.31 8.77
N PRO A 277 -16.30 8.71 7.57
CA PRO A 277 -16.26 10.12 7.18
C PRO A 277 -17.64 10.77 7.13
N ARG A 278 -17.69 12.07 7.46
CA ARG A 278 -18.93 12.86 7.39
C ARG A 278 -19.40 13.11 5.96
N ILE A 279 -18.46 13.16 5.01
CA ILE A 279 -18.76 13.33 3.58
C ILE A 279 -18.77 11.94 2.95
N VAL A 280 -19.88 11.58 2.33
CA VAL A 280 -20.03 10.32 1.60
C VAL A 280 -20.46 10.65 0.18
N ALA A 281 -19.78 10.07 -0.79
CA ALA A 281 -20.09 10.20 -2.20
C ALA A 281 -20.29 8.82 -2.81
N GLY A 282 -21.27 8.68 -3.71
CA GLY A 282 -21.55 7.41 -4.36
C GLY A 282 -22.01 7.58 -5.80
N SER A 283 -21.70 6.56 -6.62
CA SER A 283 -22.18 6.40 -8.00
C SER A 283 -22.79 5.00 -8.18
N SER A 284 -23.94 4.90 -8.85
CA SER A 284 -24.62 3.62 -9.12
C SER A 284 -24.75 2.75 -7.85
N ALA A 285 -24.24 1.51 -7.84
CA ALA A 285 -24.24 0.64 -6.66
C ALA A 285 -23.56 1.26 -5.41
N GLY A 286 -22.58 2.16 -5.58
CA GLY A 286 -22.00 2.92 -4.48
C GLY A 286 -22.93 4.00 -3.93
N ALA A 287 -23.79 4.58 -4.77
CA ALA A 287 -24.83 5.52 -4.35
C ALA A 287 -25.89 4.84 -3.47
N LEU A 288 -26.15 3.55 -3.68
CA LEU A 288 -27.01 2.74 -2.82
C LEU A 288 -26.47 2.69 -1.37
N GLY A 289 -25.20 2.29 -1.21
CA GLY A 289 -24.54 2.26 0.09
C GLY A 289 -24.44 3.66 0.74
N ALA A 290 -24.13 4.68 -0.07
CA ALA A 290 -24.06 6.07 0.41
C ALA A 290 -25.42 6.59 0.88
N GLY A 291 -26.51 6.30 0.15
CA GLY A 291 -27.87 6.67 0.52
C GLY A 291 -28.29 6.04 1.84
N ILE A 292 -27.96 4.76 2.07
CA ILE A 292 -28.21 4.07 3.35
C ILE A 292 -27.52 4.80 4.51
N LEU A 293 -26.27 5.21 4.33
CA LEU A 293 -25.50 5.91 5.36
C LEU A 293 -26.07 7.28 5.74
N ALA A 294 -26.75 7.92 4.80
CA ALA A 294 -27.32 9.26 4.98
C ALA A 294 -28.79 9.24 5.40
N SER A 295 -29.52 8.14 5.20
CA SER A 295 -30.94 8.06 5.53
C SER A 295 -31.25 7.84 7.01
N ARG A 296 -30.25 7.49 7.83
CA ARG A 296 -30.45 7.13 9.24
C ARG A 296 -29.38 7.72 10.17
N PRO A 297 -29.70 7.94 11.46
CA PRO A 297 -28.71 8.30 12.47
C PRO A 297 -27.66 7.20 12.68
N VAL A 298 -26.46 7.60 13.11
CA VAL A 298 -25.31 6.67 13.31
C VAL A 298 -25.65 5.47 14.18
N ALA A 299 -26.40 5.69 15.26
CA ALA A 299 -26.80 4.64 16.21
C ALA A 299 -27.62 3.51 15.55
N GLN A 300 -28.47 3.86 14.58
CA GLN A 300 -29.32 2.90 13.86
C GLN A 300 -28.58 2.20 12.72
N LEU A 301 -27.48 2.79 12.23
CA LEU A 301 -26.67 2.19 11.16
C LEU A 301 -25.94 0.93 11.62
N ALA A 302 -25.51 0.86 12.88
CA ALA A 302 -24.78 -0.31 13.38
C ALA A 302 -25.65 -1.59 13.30
N ALA A 303 -26.92 -1.50 13.70
CA ALA A 303 -27.87 -2.60 13.57
C ALA A 303 -28.10 -2.99 12.10
N LEU A 304 -28.26 -2.00 11.22
CA LEU A 304 -28.47 -2.22 9.79
C LEU A 304 -27.27 -2.89 9.11
N VAL A 305 -26.07 -2.41 9.41
CA VAL A 305 -24.83 -2.92 8.82
C VAL A 305 -24.48 -4.32 9.34
N ASN A 306 -24.92 -4.68 10.54
CA ASN A 306 -24.82 -6.04 11.06
C ASN A 306 -25.76 -7.04 10.36
N MET A 307 -26.84 -6.57 9.72
CA MET A 307 -27.72 -7.41 8.89
C MET A 307 -27.12 -7.73 7.50
N PHE A 308 -26.02 -7.07 7.09
CA PHE A 308 -25.27 -7.43 5.88
C PHE A 308 -24.21 -8.49 6.17
N PRO A 309 -24.01 -9.50 5.30
CA PRO A 309 -24.59 -9.68 3.95
C PRO A 309 -25.80 -10.65 3.91
N GLY A 310 -26.49 -10.87 5.04
CA GLY A 310 -27.54 -11.89 5.15
C GLY A 310 -28.81 -11.54 4.35
N ASP A 311 -29.72 -10.79 4.99
CA ASP A 311 -31.09 -10.65 4.47
C ASP A 311 -31.24 -9.54 3.42
N LEU A 312 -30.30 -8.59 3.37
CA LEU A 312 -30.40 -7.40 2.53
C LEU A 312 -29.75 -7.57 1.13
N ASP A 313 -28.67 -8.36 0.99
CA ASP A 313 -27.93 -8.52 -0.28
C ASP A 313 -28.75 -9.27 -1.34
N MET A 314 -29.30 -10.43 -0.98
CA MET A 314 -30.02 -11.30 -1.92
C MET A 314 -31.41 -10.76 -2.25
N ASN A 315 -32.06 -10.06 -1.32
CA ASN A 315 -33.43 -9.59 -1.52
C ASN A 315 -33.52 -8.22 -2.19
N LEU A 316 -32.55 -7.31 -2.00
CA LEU A 316 -32.59 -5.96 -2.61
C LEU A 316 -32.33 -5.98 -4.13
N LEU A 317 -31.42 -6.84 -4.61
CA LEU A 317 -30.99 -6.84 -6.02
C LEU A 317 -31.32 -8.14 -6.78
N SER A 318 -31.51 -9.29 -6.12
CA SER A 318 -31.65 -10.59 -6.80
C SER A 318 -32.90 -11.38 -6.41
N ASN A 319 -34.09 -10.82 -6.67
CA ASN A 319 -35.33 -11.62 -6.64
C ASN A 319 -36.03 -11.74 -8.00
N ASN A 320 -35.28 -11.60 -9.09
CA ASN A 320 -35.72 -12.18 -10.34
C ASN A 320 -35.20 -13.62 -10.36
N THR A 321 -36.11 -14.59 -10.21
CA THR A 321 -35.81 -15.98 -10.59
C THR A 321 -35.17 -15.95 -11.98
N THR A 322 -34.09 -16.66 -12.23
CA THR A 322 -33.41 -16.76 -13.54
C THR A 322 -34.35 -16.79 -14.77
N PRO A 323 -35.49 -17.52 -14.76
CA PRO A 323 -36.48 -17.47 -15.84
C PRO A 323 -37.19 -16.12 -16.04
N HIS A 324 -37.35 -15.31 -14.99
CA HIS A 324 -37.97 -13.98 -15.06
C HIS A 324 -37.03 -12.94 -15.68
N ILE A 325 -35.72 -13.01 -15.42
CA ILE A 325 -34.71 -12.19 -16.12
C ILE A 325 -34.69 -12.55 -17.60
N LEU A 326 -34.64 -13.85 -17.93
CA LEU A 326 -34.60 -14.33 -19.31
C LEU A 326 -35.87 -13.93 -20.08
N ARG A 327 -37.05 -14.08 -19.46
CA ARG A 327 -38.33 -13.64 -20.05
C ARG A 327 -38.40 -12.13 -20.25
N HIS A 328 -37.90 -11.35 -19.30
CA HIS A 328 -37.92 -9.88 -19.39
C HIS A 328 -36.89 -9.35 -20.40
N LEU A 329 -35.73 -10.02 -20.53
CA LEU A 329 -34.71 -9.72 -21.54
C LEU A 329 -35.23 -10.00 -22.96
N VAL A 330 -35.95 -11.13 -23.13
CA VAL A 330 -36.51 -11.54 -24.44
C VAL A 330 -37.74 -10.69 -24.83
N VAL A 331 -38.55 -10.25 -23.87
CA VAL A 331 -39.80 -9.50 -24.15
C VAL A 331 -39.60 -7.98 -24.15
N LYS A 332 -38.76 -7.43 -23.26
CA LYS A 332 -38.60 -5.98 -23.06
C LYS A 332 -37.17 -5.47 -23.28
N GLY A 333 -36.21 -6.33 -23.62
CA GLY A 333 -34.82 -5.94 -23.86
C GLY A 333 -34.05 -5.43 -22.63
N THR A 334 -34.61 -5.52 -21.42
CA THR A 334 -34.02 -4.98 -20.18
C THR A 334 -34.04 -6.01 -19.04
N ALA A 335 -32.95 -6.09 -18.28
CA ALA A 335 -32.72 -7.12 -17.26
C ALA A 335 -33.43 -6.88 -15.91
N GLN A 336 -33.83 -5.64 -15.60
CA GLN A 336 -34.55 -5.27 -14.37
C GLN A 336 -35.73 -4.34 -14.67
N ASP A 337 -36.86 -4.57 -14.00
CA ASP A 337 -37.99 -3.66 -14.02
C ASP A 337 -37.69 -2.45 -13.12
N GLY A 338 -37.50 -1.27 -13.72
CA GLY A 338 -37.17 -0.05 -13.00
C GLY A 338 -38.22 0.33 -11.94
N SER A 339 -39.48 -0.08 -12.11
CA SER A 339 -40.54 0.19 -11.15
C SER A 339 -40.33 -0.54 -9.82
N VAL A 340 -39.96 -1.83 -9.88
CA VAL A 340 -39.67 -2.67 -8.72
C VAL A 340 -38.43 -2.15 -7.98
N PHE A 341 -37.41 -1.71 -8.72
CA PHE A 341 -36.22 -1.11 -8.12
C PHE A 341 -36.55 0.20 -7.38
N VAL A 342 -37.34 1.08 -8.00
CA VAL A 342 -37.80 2.34 -7.37
C VAL A 342 -38.61 2.07 -6.10
N GLU A 343 -39.56 1.14 -6.11
CA GLU A 343 -40.33 0.79 -4.92
C GLU A 343 -39.44 0.31 -3.77
N ARG A 344 -38.41 -0.49 -4.09
CA ARG A 344 -37.45 -0.97 -3.08
C ARG A 344 -36.63 0.17 -2.51
N LEU A 345 -36.14 1.10 -3.33
CA LEU A 345 -35.42 2.27 -2.85
C LEU A 345 -36.30 3.14 -1.96
N LYS A 346 -37.58 3.33 -2.31
CA LYS A 346 -38.56 4.03 -1.47
C LYS A 346 -38.75 3.35 -0.12
N ARG A 347 -38.86 2.01 -0.08
CA ARG A 347 -38.94 1.25 1.18
C ARG A 347 -37.65 1.32 1.99
N LEU A 348 -36.50 1.35 1.32
CA LEU A 348 -35.18 1.33 1.96
C LEU A 348 -34.82 2.68 2.61
N TYR A 349 -35.13 3.79 1.95
CA TYR A 349 -34.77 5.14 2.41
C TYR A 349 -35.92 5.90 3.05
N GLY A 350 -37.16 5.60 2.68
CA GLY A 350 -38.31 6.47 2.85
C GLY A 350 -38.71 7.10 1.51
N ALA A 351 -40.01 7.10 1.21
CA ALA A 351 -40.53 7.60 -0.07
C ALA A 351 -40.31 9.11 -0.25
N ASP A 352 -40.31 9.86 0.86
CA ASP A 352 -40.28 11.33 0.85
C ASP A 352 -38.94 11.89 1.36
N LEU A 353 -37.93 11.04 1.58
CA LEU A 353 -36.64 11.48 2.09
C LEU A 353 -35.89 12.33 1.05
N THR A 354 -35.72 13.63 1.34
CA THR A 354 -34.92 14.54 0.51
C THR A 354 -33.45 14.59 0.94
N PHE A 355 -32.57 15.21 0.15
CA PHE A 355 -31.18 15.44 0.54
C PHE A 355 -31.04 16.36 1.76
N ALA A 356 -31.93 17.35 1.90
CA ALA A 356 -31.97 18.22 3.07
C ALA A 356 -32.34 17.42 4.34
N ASP A 357 -33.36 16.56 4.24
CA ASP A 357 -33.79 15.71 5.36
C ASP A 357 -32.71 14.70 5.74
N ALA A 358 -32.08 14.06 4.74
CA ALA A 358 -30.97 13.13 4.98
C ALA A 358 -29.81 13.80 5.72
N TYR A 359 -29.49 15.06 5.39
CA TYR A 359 -28.48 15.83 6.12
C TYR A 359 -28.92 16.14 7.56
N ALA A 360 -30.18 16.52 7.77
CA ALA A 360 -30.72 16.80 9.10
C ALA A 360 -30.74 15.55 10.00
N VAL A 361 -31.11 14.39 9.46
CA VAL A 361 -31.22 13.12 10.19
C VAL A 361 -29.85 12.53 10.52
N SER A 362 -28.96 12.43 9.54
CA SER A 362 -27.67 11.73 9.71
C SER A 362 -26.51 12.64 10.06
N GLY A 363 -26.64 13.94 9.80
CA GLY A 363 -25.53 14.90 9.85
C GLY A 363 -24.47 14.67 8.77
N ARG A 364 -24.68 13.74 7.82
CA ARG A 364 -23.73 13.40 6.76
C ARG A 364 -24.04 14.13 5.46
N ILE A 365 -22.99 14.54 4.77
CA ILE A 365 -23.09 15.18 3.46
C ILE A 365 -23.11 14.07 2.41
N LEU A 366 -24.30 13.70 1.95
CA LEU A 366 -24.49 12.77 0.85
C LEU A 366 -24.26 13.47 -0.48
N ASN A 367 -23.43 12.88 -1.33
CA ASN A 367 -23.23 13.29 -2.72
C ASN A 367 -23.54 12.11 -3.64
N VAL A 368 -24.45 12.30 -4.58
CA VAL A 368 -24.76 11.31 -5.61
C VAL A 368 -24.33 11.87 -6.95
N SER A 369 -23.44 11.18 -7.66
CA SER A 369 -23.06 11.55 -9.02
C SER A 369 -24.03 10.95 -10.02
N VAL A 370 -24.53 11.78 -10.94
CA VAL A 370 -25.43 11.37 -12.02
C VAL A 370 -24.78 11.77 -13.35
N CYS A 371 -24.65 10.80 -14.25
CA CYS A 371 -24.14 10.98 -15.60
C CYS A 371 -25.25 10.60 -16.57
N ALA A 372 -25.53 11.44 -17.56
CA ALA A 372 -26.46 11.09 -18.62
C ALA A 372 -25.76 10.17 -19.64
N ALA A 373 -26.44 9.09 -20.05
CA ALA A 373 -25.86 8.06 -20.91
C ALA A 373 -25.60 8.54 -22.34
N ASP A 374 -26.43 9.46 -22.87
CA ASP A 374 -26.47 9.76 -24.31
C ASP A 374 -26.49 11.27 -24.63
N THR A 375 -26.05 12.11 -23.67
CA THR A 375 -25.98 13.56 -23.88
C THR A 375 -24.56 14.05 -23.61
N ARG A 376 -24.09 15.05 -24.38
CA ARG A 376 -22.84 15.79 -24.11
C ARG A 376 -22.90 16.62 -22.81
N GLU A 377 -23.89 16.39 -21.95
CA GLU A 377 -24.03 17.09 -20.70
C GLU A 377 -22.95 16.66 -19.70
N PRO A 378 -22.37 17.61 -18.95
CA PRO A 378 -21.41 17.28 -17.92
C PRO A 378 -22.07 16.50 -16.77
N PRO A 379 -21.32 15.63 -16.08
CA PRO A 379 -21.81 14.91 -14.92
C PRO A 379 -22.24 15.89 -13.82
N ARG A 380 -23.36 15.60 -13.16
CA ARG A 380 -23.92 16.42 -12.08
C ARG A 380 -23.71 15.73 -10.74
N VAL A 381 -23.47 16.52 -9.70
CA VAL A 381 -23.41 16.02 -8.31
C VAL A 381 -24.57 16.60 -7.53
N LEU A 382 -25.42 15.72 -7.03
CA LEU A 382 -26.60 16.05 -6.23
C LEU A 382 -26.26 15.91 -4.75
N ASN A 383 -26.49 16.97 -3.97
CA ASN A 383 -26.33 16.98 -2.52
C ASN A 383 -27.30 17.98 -1.88
N TYR A 384 -27.26 18.10 -0.55
CA TYR A 384 -28.14 19.01 0.20
C TYR A 384 -27.95 20.51 -0.12
N LEU A 385 -26.86 20.91 -0.78
CA LEU A 385 -26.60 22.28 -1.21
C LEU A 385 -27.07 22.52 -2.65
N SER A 386 -26.77 21.59 -3.57
CA SER A 386 -27.10 21.73 -4.99
C SER A 386 -28.53 21.32 -5.32
N ALA A 387 -29.10 20.37 -4.57
CA ALA A 387 -30.39 19.75 -4.84
C ALA A 387 -31.12 19.36 -3.53
N PRO A 388 -31.38 20.31 -2.61
CA PRO A 388 -31.93 20.04 -1.28
C PRO A 388 -33.26 19.28 -1.32
N SER A 389 -34.16 19.65 -2.22
CA SER A 389 -35.52 19.12 -2.32
C SER A 389 -35.63 17.84 -3.16
N VAL A 390 -34.53 17.36 -3.74
CA VAL A 390 -34.55 16.13 -4.54
C VAL A 390 -34.63 14.91 -3.62
N LEU A 391 -35.44 13.93 -4.01
CA LEU A 391 -35.60 12.68 -3.28
C LEU A 391 -34.33 11.81 -3.43
N VAL A 392 -33.85 11.25 -2.33
CA VAL A 392 -32.63 10.43 -2.34
C VAL A 392 -32.81 9.20 -3.22
N TRP A 393 -33.97 8.53 -3.15
CA TRP A 393 -34.23 7.35 -3.98
C TRP A 393 -34.23 7.69 -5.47
N SER A 394 -34.73 8.86 -5.88
CA SER A 394 -34.80 9.23 -7.30
C SER A 394 -33.42 9.56 -7.85
N ALA A 395 -32.58 10.23 -7.07
CA ALA A 395 -31.18 10.47 -7.41
C ALA A 395 -30.38 9.17 -7.53
N VAL A 396 -30.56 8.22 -6.60
CA VAL A 396 -29.88 6.91 -6.64
C VAL A 396 -30.38 6.07 -7.82
N ALA A 397 -31.69 6.09 -8.10
CA ALA A 397 -32.27 5.40 -9.25
C ALA A 397 -31.67 5.94 -10.55
N CYS A 398 -31.63 7.27 -10.70
CA CYS A 398 -31.05 7.92 -11.88
C CYS A 398 -29.55 7.63 -12.02
N SER A 399 -28.79 7.64 -10.91
CA SER A 399 -27.37 7.26 -10.88
C SER A 399 -27.12 5.78 -11.23
N SER A 400 -28.15 4.93 -11.14
CA SER A 400 -28.06 3.49 -11.43
C SER A 400 -28.71 3.09 -12.76
N ALA A 401 -29.28 4.05 -13.50
CA ALA A 401 -30.02 3.81 -14.73
C ALA A 401 -29.10 3.79 -15.98
N PHE A 402 -28.08 2.94 -15.95
CA PHE A 402 -27.15 2.72 -17.06
C PHE A 402 -27.62 1.64 -18.02
#